data_AF-A0A374NBW7-F1
#
_entry.id   AF-A0A374NBW7-F1
#
_cell.length_a   1.000
_cell.length_b   1.000
_cell.length_c   1.000
_cell.angle_alpha   90.00
_cell.angle_beta   90.00
_cell.angle_gamma   90.00
#
_symmetry.space_group_name_H-M   'P 1'
#
loop_
_entity.id
_entity.type
_entity.pdbx_description
1 polymer ?
#
loop_
_entity_poly.entity_id
_entity_poly.type
_entity_poly.pdbx_seq_one_letter_code
_entity_poly.pdbx_strand_id
1 'polypeptide(L)'
;MNDMYLKNRMEKLEYAGLNWLEVQRKLISQEYQIELLRIKAAKYRACILENTGLAEKLDNQKKENENAYDGVAGATFRTLEDMHTAGFLTDREYEECKFI
;
A
#
# COMPACT_ATOMS: atom_id res chain seq x y z
N MET A 1 36.92 31.89 0.03
CA MET A 1 35.71 31.20 -0.49
C MET A 1 34.52 32.08 -0.13
N ASN A 2 33.65 32.43 -1.07
CA ASN A 2 32.61 33.46 -0.83
C ASN A 2 31.48 32.86 0.02
N ASP A 3 31.24 33.41 1.22
CA ASP A 3 30.25 32.93 2.19
C ASP A 3 28.83 32.86 1.59
N MET A 4 28.48 33.85 0.77
CA MET A 4 27.21 33.90 0.05
C MET A 4 27.03 32.74 -0.96
N TYR A 5 28.12 32.24 -1.55
CA TYR A 5 28.07 31.10 -2.46
C TYR A 5 27.80 29.79 -1.70
N LEU A 6 28.44 29.61 -0.54
CA LEU A 6 28.22 28.43 0.31
C LEU A 6 26.78 28.41 0.84
N LYS A 7 26.27 29.55 1.31
CA LYS A 7 24.89 29.69 1.78
C LYS A 7 23.86 29.32 0.70
N ASN A 8 23.97 29.90 -0.50
CA ASN A 8 23.06 29.59 -1.62
C ASN A 8 23.11 28.11 -2.03
N ARG A 9 24.27 27.47 -1.89
CA ARG A 9 24.43 26.04 -2.20
C ARG A 9 23.78 25.15 -1.14
N MET A 10 23.85 25.54 0.14
CA MET A 10 23.15 24.83 1.23
C MET A 10 21.63 24.92 1.08
N GLU A 11 21.09 26.11 0.82
CA GLU A 11 19.64 26.32 0.63
C GLU A 11 19.07 25.49 -0.53
N LYS A 12 19.81 25.40 -1.65
CA LYS A 12 19.41 24.55 -2.79
C LYS A 12 19.41 23.06 -2.45
N LEU A 13 20.37 22.59 -1.65
CA LEU A 13 20.44 21.20 -1.23
C LEU A 13 19.31 20.85 -0.25
N GLU A 14 18.99 21.75 0.68
CA GLU A 14 17.87 21.60 1.60
C GLU A 14 16.54 21.55 0.85
N TYR A 15 16.31 22.46 -0.09
CA TYR A 15 15.11 22.45 -0.94
C TYR A 15 14.99 21.17 -1.77
N ALA A 16 16.09 20.72 -2.39
CA ALA A 16 16.09 19.46 -3.15
C ALA A 16 15.81 18.25 -2.26
N GLY A 17 16.36 18.22 -1.04
CA GLY A 17 16.11 17.19 -0.05
C GLY A 17 14.64 17.15 0.41
N LEU A 18 14.03 18.31 0.68
CA LEU A 18 12.61 18.40 1.02
C LEU A 18 11.71 17.91 -0.11
N ASN A 19 12.01 18.31 -1.35
CA ASN A 19 11.27 17.86 -2.52
C ASN A 19 11.37 16.33 -2.73
N TRP A 20 12.56 15.77 -2.52
CA TRP A 20 12.77 14.33 -2.56
C TRP A 20 11.93 13.58 -1.51
N LEU A 21 11.91 14.06 -0.27
CA LEU A 21 11.08 13.47 0.80
C LEU A 21 9.58 13.55 0.47
N GLU A 22 9.12 14.65 -0.12
CA GLU A 22 7.74 14.80 -0.54
C GLU A 22 7.37 13.80 -1.66
N VAL A 23 8.24 13.65 -2.66
CA VAL A 23 8.07 12.67 -3.74
C VAL A 23 8.03 11.24 -3.17
N GLN A 24 8.93 10.90 -2.24
CA GLN A 24 8.91 9.59 -1.59
C GLN A 24 7.61 9.33 -0.83
N ARG A 25 7.10 10.31 -0.07
CA ARG A 25 5.82 10.17 0.64
C ARG A 25 4.66 9.96 -0.33
N LYS A 26 4.63 10.70 -1.44
CA LYS A 26 3.61 10.54 -2.49
C LYS A 26 3.67 9.15 -3.12
N LEU A 27 4.87 8.66 -3.42
CA LEU A 27 5.05 7.33 -3.98
C LEU A 27 4.54 6.24 -3.03
N ILE A 28 4.96 6.28 -1.77
CA ILE A 28 4.50 5.33 -0.74
C ILE A 28 2.97 5.38 -0.59
N SER A 29 2.38 6.58 -0.56
CA SER A 29 0.92 6.74 -0.52
C SER A 29 0.23 6.13 -1.74
N GLN A 30 0.80 6.28 -2.94
CA GLN A 30 0.28 5.67 -4.16
C GLN A 30 0.37 4.15 -4.12
N GLU A 31 1.48 3.57 -3.64
CA GLU A 31 1.64 2.13 -3.48
C GLU A 31 0.58 1.55 -2.54
N TYR A 32 0.31 2.20 -1.41
CA TYR A 32 -0.78 1.81 -0.50
C TYR A 32 -2.16 1.85 -1.17
N GLN A 33 -2.45 2.92 -1.94
CA GLN A 33 -3.74 3.05 -2.63
C GLN A 33 -3.92 2.01 -3.73
N ILE A 34 -2.87 1.69 -4.48
CA ILE A 34 -2.88 0.63 -5.49
C ILE A 34 -3.23 -0.71 -4.84
N GLU A 35 -2.62 -1.03 -3.70
CA GLU A 35 -2.88 -2.29 -3.03
C GLU A 35 -4.29 -2.39 -2.44
N LEU A 36 -4.81 -1.30 -1.87
CA LEU A 36 -6.22 -1.22 -1.45
C LEU A 36 -7.18 -1.53 -2.62
N LEU A 37 -6.88 -1.00 -3.82
CA LEU A 37 -7.64 -1.26 -5.02
C LEU A 37 -7.50 -2.72 -5.50
N ARG A 38 -6.30 -3.31 -5.44
CA ARG A 38 -6.06 -4.72 -5.77
C ARG A 38 -6.91 -5.64 -4.89
N ILE A 39 -6.90 -5.44 -3.57
CA ILE A 39 -7.71 -6.23 -2.63
C ILE A 39 -9.21 -6.02 -2.89
N LYS A 40 -9.64 -4.78 -3.16
CA LYS A 40 -11.04 -4.48 -3.49
C LYS A 40 -11.49 -5.19 -4.77
N ALA A 41 -10.65 -5.19 -5.80
CA ALA A 41 -10.93 -5.88 -7.06
C ALA A 41 -10.96 -7.41 -6.87
N ALA A 42 -10.03 -7.96 -6.07
CA ALA A 42 -10.00 -9.38 -5.73
C ALA A 42 -11.27 -9.81 -5.01
N LYS A 43 -11.76 -8.97 -4.09
CA LYS A 43 -13.04 -9.23 -3.41
C LYS A 43 -14.19 -9.32 -4.41
N TYR A 44 -14.32 -8.37 -5.33
CA TYR A 44 -15.40 -8.39 -6.31
C TYR A 44 -15.33 -9.62 -7.21
N ARG A 45 -14.13 -10.02 -7.62
CA ARG A 45 -13.94 -11.25 -8.38
C ARG A 45 -14.35 -12.48 -7.57
N ALA A 46 -13.97 -12.56 -6.29
CA ALA A 46 -14.39 -13.64 -5.41
C ALA A 46 -15.93 -13.71 -5.28
N CYS A 47 -16.61 -12.56 -5.22
CA CYS A 47 -18.07 -12.50 -5.27
C CYS A 47 -18.63 -13.04 -6.60
N ILE A 48 -18.04 -12.70 -7.75
CA ILE A 48 -18.46 -13.20 -9.07
C ILE A 48 -18.27 -14.72 -9.18
N LEU A 49 -17.21 -15.25 -8.57
CA LEU A 49 -16.93 -16.69 -8.53
C LEU A 49 -17.70 -17.43 -7.42
N GLU A 50 -18.62 -16.75 -6.73
CA GLU A 50 -19.39 -17.28 -5.61
C GLU A 50 -18.53 -17.84 -4.45
N ASN A 51 -17.26 -17.42 -4.37
CA ASN A 51 -16.33 -17.79 -3.30
C ASN A 51 -16.50 -16.83 -2.12
N THR A 52 -17.58 -17.03 -1.35
CA THR A 52 -17.96 -16.17 -0.23
C THR A 52 -16.91 -16.12 0.89
N GLY A 53 -16.24 -17.24 1.17
CA GLY A 53 -15.18 -17.30 2.18
C GLY A 53 -13.97 -16.44 1.80
N LEU A 54 -13.55 -16.49 0.54
CA LEU A 54 -12.48 -15.61 0.03
C LEU A 54 -12.92 -14.14 0.04
N ALA A 55 -14.14 -13.84 -0.39
CA ALA A 55 -14.67 -12.48 -0.39
C ALA A 55 -14.70 -11.87 1.03
N GLU A 56 -15.05 -12.66 2.05
CA GLU A 56 -15.05 -12.22 3.45
C GLU A 56 -13.62 -11.96 3.97
N LYS A 57 -12.67 -12.86 3.70
CA LYS A 57 -11.25 -12.66 4.04
C LYS A 57 -10.70 -11.34 3.45
N LEU A 58 -10.98 -11.10 2.18
CA LEU A 58 -10.53 -9.90 1.47
C LEU A 58 -11.23 -8.64 1.98
N ASP A 59 -12.52 -8.70 2.32
CA ASP A 59 -13.23 -7.56 2.93
C ASP A 59 -12.67 -7.19 4.30
N ASN A 60 -12.33 -8.20 5.12
CA ASN A 60 -11.72 -8.00 6.42
C ASN A 60 -10.33 -7.38 6.29
N GLN A 61 -9.47 -7.89 5.40
CA GLN A 61 -8.15 -7.29 5.19
C GLN A 61 -8.25 -5.88 4.57
N LYS A 62 -9.21 -5.62 3.68
CA LYS A 62 -9.47 -4.27 3.16
C LYS A 62 -9.73 -3.29 4.29
N LYS A 63 -10.61 -3.63 5.24
CA LYS A 63 -10.92 -2.78 6.40
C LYS A 63 -9.70 -2.58 7.29
N GLU A 64 -8.92 -3.63 7.53
CA GLU A 64 -7.68 -3.52 8.31
C GLU A 64 -6.65 -2.61 7.63
N ASN A 65 -6.49 -2.71 6.30
CA ASN A 65 -5.60 -1.86 5.53
C ASN A 65 -6.05 -0.39 5.51
N GLU A 66 -7.36 -0.12 5.41
CA GLU A 66 -7.91 1.24 5.51
C GLU A 66 -7.59 1.83 6.89
N ASN A 67 -7.82 1.07 7.97
CA ASN A 67 -7.48 1.47 9.32
C ASN A 67 -5.96 1.71 9.49
N ALA A 68 -5.13 0.84 8.92
CA ALA A 68 -3.67 0.99 8.97
C ALA A 68 -3.19 2.24 8.22
N TYR A 69 -3.79 2.53 7.06
CA TYR A 69 -3.51 3.74 6.29
C TYR A 69 -3.89 5.01 7.05
N ASP A 70 -5.00 4.99 7.78
CA ASP A 70 -5.45 6.10 8.64
C ASP A 70 -4.68 6.19 9.98
N GLY A 71 -3.72 5.29 10.23
CA GLY A 71 -2.87 5.30 11.42
C GLY A 71 -3.55 4.75 12.69
N VAL A 72 -4.58 3.93 12.54
CA VAL A 72 -5.26 3.27 13.67
C VAL A 72 -4.33 2.27 14.35
N ALA A 73 -4.16 2.40 15.66
CA ALA A 73 -3.30 1.53 16.44
C ALA A 73 -3.73 0.05 16.37
N GLY A 74 -2.77 -0.84 16.09
CA GLY A 74 -3.00 -2.28 16.01
C GLY A 74 -3.49 -2.79 14.65
N ALA A 75 -3.82 -1.90 13.70
CA ALA A 75 -4.13 -2.29 12.33
C ALA A 75 -2.85 -2.61 11.55
N THR A 76 -2.82 -3.73 10.85
CA THR A 76 -1.66 -4.13 10.05
C THR A 76 -2.00 -4.05 8.57
N PHE A 77 -1.24 -3.23 7.83
CA PHE A 77 -1.32 -3.22 6.39
C PHE A 77 -0.70 -4.49 5.81
N ARG A 78 -1.43 -5.20 4.95
CA ARG A 78 -0.93 -6.38 4.21
C ARG A 78 -1.32 -6.30 2.74
N THR A 79 -0.36 -6.59 1.88
CA THR A 79 -0.61 -6.85 0.46
C THR A 79 -1.24 -8.24 0.25
N LEU A 80 -1.75 -8.53 -0.94
CA LEU A 80 -2.15 -9.89 -1.33
C LEU A 80 -0.99 -10.90 -1.19
N GLU A 81 0.23 -10.48 -1.52
CA GLU A 81 1.46 -11.25 -1.35
C GLU A 81 1.73 -11.56 0.14
N ASP A 82 1.55 -10.58 1.03
CA ASP A 82 1.69 -10.77 2.48
C ASP A 82 0.63 -11.72 3.02
N MET A 83 -0.62 -11.58 2.55
CA MET A 83 -1.71 -12.48 2.94
C MET A 83 -1.43 -13.93 2.54
N HIS A 84 -0.84 -14.15 1.36
CA HIS A 84 -0.42 -15.47 0.89
C HIS A 84 0.74 -16.02 1.73
N THR A 85 1.80 -15.22 1.90
CA THR A 85 2.99 -15.62 2.67
C THR A 85 2.67 -15.94 4.12
N ALA A 86 1.74 -15.21 4.73
CA ALA A 86 1.29 -15.44 6.11
C ALA A 86 0.18 -16.51 6.25
N GLY A 87 -0.25 -17.14 5.15
CA GLY A 87 -1.22 -18.23 5.16
C GLY A 87 -2.68 -17.82 5.34
N PHE A 88 -3.01 -16.54 5.19
CA PHE A 88 -4.41 -16.08 5.16
C PHE A 88 -5.11 -16.50 3.86
N LEU A 89 -4.35 -16.54 2.76
CA LEU A 89 -4.77 -17.06 1.46
C LEU A 89 -4.07 -18.39 1.19
N THR A 90 -4.83 -19.37 0.71
CA THR A 90 -4.27 -20.57 0.08
C THR A 90 -3.65 -20.24 -1.27
N ASP A 91 -2.79 -21.11 -1.80
CA ASP A 91 -2.22 -20.94 -3.15
C ASP A 91 -3.31 -20.73 -4.20
N ARG A 92 -4.40 -21.51 -4.12
CA ARG A 92 -5.54 -21.39 -5.04
C ARG A 92 -6.24 -20.04 -4.92
N GLU A 93 -6.55 -19.60 -3.69
CA GLU A 93 -7.19 -18.31 -3.45
C GLU A 93 -6.30 -17.14 -3.93
N TYR A 94 -4.99 -17.23 -3.70
CA TYR A 94 -4.04 -16.22 -4.15
C TYR A 94 -3.95 -16.15 -5.68
N GLU A 95 -3.91 -17.29 -6.36
CA GLU A 95 -3.98 -17.33 -7.83
C GLU A 95 -5.30 -16.76 -8.36
N GLU A 96 -6.44 -17.06 -7.73
CA GLU A 96 -7.73 -16.44 -8.07
C GLU A 96 -7.69 -14.90 -7.94
N CYS A 97 -6.90 -14.36 -7.01
CA CYS A 97 -6.72 -12.91 -6.81
C CYS A 97 -5.76 -12.25 -7.83
N LYS A 98 -4.83 -12.98 -8.47
CA LYS A 98 -3.82 -12.38 -9.36
C LYS A 98 -4.34 -11.94 -10.72
N PHE A 99 -5.40 -12.55 -11.22
CA PHE A 99 -5.87 -12.38 -12.59
C PHE A 99 -6.70 -11.10 -12.81
N ILE A 100 -6.43 -10.03 -12.05
CA ILE A 100 -7.15 -8.74 -12.08
C ILE A 100 -6.45 -7.78 -13.03
#